data_AF-A0A8J5HNX5-F1
#
_entry.id   AF-A0A8J5HNX5-F1
#
_cell.length_a   1.000
_cell.length_b   1.000
_cell.length_c   1.000
_cell.angle_alpha   90.00
_cell.angle_beta   90.00
_cell.angle_gamma   90.00
#
_symmetry.space_group_name_H-M   'P 1'
#
loop_
_entity.id
_entity.type
_entity.pdbx_description
1 polymer ?
#
loop_
_entity_poly.entity_id
_entity_poly.type
_entity_poly.pdbx_seq_one_letter_code
_entity_poly.pdbx_strand_id
1 'polypeptide(L)'
;MMAEYIDAGGSANYRRGRRGVTLHYLVKAKILVVKDAERDEIEFITKTLNCLPIANIEHFREDKLRFASSMEESSVGNGKIVKFTEIEDMGRTTTVLVRGQFIPVSPAILEGPESPYSECLVNKKFLIAGGGAPKCPGSSEPGQNSKELQGMESYRTKEFAEALEVIPYTLAENASLNSIAIVTMLGINVRKGQITNILEENIVQPLLVRTSTITLAAE
;
A
#
# COMPACT_ATOMS: atom_id res chain seq x y z
N MET A 1 18.26 6.22 -30.92
CA MET A 1 18.26 7.38 -30.01
C MET A 1 16.82 7.89 -29.95
N MET A 2 15.97 7.27 -29.14
CA MET A 2 14.59 7.74 -28.95
C MET A 2 14.62 8.75 -27.80
N ALA A 3 14.53 10.03 -28.13
CA ALA A 3 14.32 11.07 -27.13
C ALA A 3 12.84 11.10 -26.78
N GLU A 4 12.49 10.72 -25.57
CA GLU A 4 11.12 10.83 -25.08
C GLU A 4 10.82 12.29 -24.69
N TYR A 5 9.66 12.79 -25.10
CA TYR A 5 9.11 14.05 -24.64
C TYR A 5 7.78 13.76 -23.96
N ILE A 6 7.77 13.87 -22.63
CA ILE A 6 6.56 13.80 -21.82
C ILE A 6 6.15 15.24 -21.55
N ASP A 7 5.06 15.67 -22.19
CA ASP A 7 4.51 17.00 -21.97
C ASP A 7 3.75 17.00 -20.64
N ALA A 8 4.42 17.47 -19.58
CA ALA A 8 3.76 17.78 -18.33
C ALA A 8 2.78 18.92 -18.60
N GLY A 9 1.47 18.62 -18.57
CA GLY A 9 0.37 19.53 -18.88
C GLY A 9 0.47 20.88 -18.20
N GLY A 10 1.25 21.78 -18.80
CA GLY A 10 1.32 23.18 -18.47
C GLY A 10 0.14 23.86 -19.14
N SER A 11 -0.75 24.42 -18.32
CA SER A 11 -1.80 25.36 -18.74
C SER A 11 -1.19 26.66 -19.27
N ALA A 12 -0.33 26.57 -20.29
CA ALA A 12 0.33 27.68 -20.94
C ALA A 12 -0.08 27.68 -22.42
N ASN A 13 -1.30 28.13 -22.68
CA ASN A 13 -1.71 28.98 -23.80
C ASN A 13 -0.95 28.90 -25.15
N TYR A 14 -0.55 27.71 -25.64
CA TYR A 14 -0.09 27.57 -27.01
C TYR A 14 -1.31 27.36 -27.91
N ARG A 15 -1.77 28.47 -28.51
CA ARG A 15 -2.88 28.59 -29.47
C ARG A 15 -3.19 27.25 -30.17
N ARG A 16 -4.42 26.76 -29.98
CA ARG A 16 -5.02 25.50 -30.46
C ARG A 16 -4.72 25.08 -31.93
N GLY A 17 -4.16 25.95 -32.78
CA GLY A 17 -3.86 25.68 -34.19
C GLY A 17 -2.47 25.09 -34.52
N ARG A 18 -1.44 25.15 -33.64
CA ARG A 18 -0.09 24.66 -34.00
C ARG A 18 0.21 23.21 -33.61
N ARG A 19 -0.61 22.59 -32.75
CA ARG A 19 -0.32 21.27 -32.16
C ARG A 19 -0.31 20.13 -33.18
N GLY A 20 -1.15 20.17 -34.21
CA GLY A 20 -1.24 19.09 -35.21
C GLY A 20 0.00 18.96 -36.09
N VAL A 21 0.62 20.09 -36.45
CA VAL A 21 1.77 20.10 -37.36
C VAL A 21 3.04 19.62 -36.66
N THR A 22 3.27 20.07 -35.41
CA THR A 22 4.43 19.66 -34.60
C THR A 22 4.45 18.16 -34.35
N LEU A 23 3.29 17.57 -34.03
CA LEU A 23 3.20 16.11 -33.82
C LEU A 23 3.54 15.33 -35.08
N HIS A 24 3.12 15.81 -36.25
CA HIS A 24 3.46 15.18 -37.51
C HIS A 24 4.97 15.24 -37.80
N TYR A 25 5.65 16.33 -37.45
CA TYR A 25 7.11 16.40 -37.53
C TYR A 25 7.80 15.45 -36.54
N LEU A 26 7.28 15.29 -35.33
CA LEU A 26 7.82 14.36 -34.33
C LEU A 26 7.62 12.89 -34.74
N VAL A 27 6.47 12.55 -35.33
CA VAL A 27 6.24 11.22 -35.91
C VAL A 27 7.19 10.93 -37.07
N LYS A 28 7.44 11.92 -37.95
CA LYS A 28 8.46 11.80 -39.01
C LYS A 28 9.87 11.62 -38.45
N ALA A 29 10.17 12.23 -37.30
CA ALA A 29 11.42 12.05 -36.57
C ALA A 29 11.46 10.74 -35.75
N LYS A 30 10.41 9.90 -35.81
CA LYS A 30 10.27 8.64 -35.05
C LYS A 30 10.34 8.83 -33.53
N ILE A 31 9.78 9.93 -33.04
CA ILE A 31 9.68 10.25 -31.61
C ILE A 31 8.25 9.98 -31.14
N LEU A 32 8.11 9.13 -30.12
CA LEU A 32 6.84 8.88 -29.44
C LEU A 32 6.58 10.00 -28.42
N VAL A 33 5.35 10.51 -28.39
CA VAL A 33 4.93 11.60 -27.49
C VAL A 33 3.72 11.14 -26.70
N VAL A 34 3.86 11.07 -25.39
CA VAL A 34 2.75 10.86 -24.45
C VAL A 34 2.22 12.23 -24.04
N LYS A 35 0.90 12.39 -24.10
CA LYS A 35 0.20 13.65 -23.80
C LYS A 35 -0.65 13.49 -22.56
N ASP A 36 -0.93 14.62 -21.93
CA ASP A 36 -1.89 14.74 -20.83
C ASP A 36 -1.53 13.77 -19.67
N ALA A 37 -0.23 13.64 -19.36
CA ALA A 37 0.23 12.89 -18.20
C ALA A 37 -0.16 13.61 -16.90
N GLU A 38 -0.61 12.84 -15.90
CA GLU A 38 -0.95 13.40 -14.59
C GLU A 38 0.31 13.81 -13.83
N ARG A 39 0.17 14.74 -12.87
CA ARG A 39 1.32 15.24 -12.09
C ARG A 39 2.03 14.13 -11.31
N ASP A 40 1.25 13.25 -10.72
CA ASP A 40 1.76 12.14 -9.91
C ASP A 40 2.47 11.12 -10.80
N GLU A 41 1.99 10.91 -12.03
CA GLU A 41 2.67 10.07 -13.04
C GLU A 41 4.02 10.68 -13.46
N ILE A 42 4.11 12.00 -13.63
CA ILE A 42 5.36 12.66 -14.00
C ILE A 42 6.40 12.51 -12.89
N GLU A 43 6.00 12.68 -11.64
CA GLU A 43 6.88 12.45 -10.49
C GLU A 43 7.34 10.98 -10.43
N PHE A 44 6.42 10.04 -10.65
CA PHE A 44 6.72 8.60 -10.68
C PHE A 44 7.70 8.24 -11.79
N ILE A 45 7.50 8.74 -13.02
CA ILE A 45 8.38 8.49 -14.17
C ILE A 45 9.74 9.12 -13.92
N THR A 46 9.79 10.34 -13.38
CA THR A 46 11.03 11.05 -13.04
C THR A 46 11.86 10.24 -12.04
N LYS A 47 11.23 9.70 -11.00
CA LYS A 47 11.87 8.82 -10.02
C LYS A 47 12.30 7.49 -10.64
N THR A 48 11.50 6.92 -11.54
CA THR A 48 11.77 5.63 -12.19
C THR A 48 12.96 5.71 -13.15
N LEU A 49 13.03 6.76 -13.97
CA LEU A 49 14.08 6.96 -14.97
C LEU A 49 15.27 7.75 -14.43
N ASN A 50 15.21 8.28 -13.20
CA ASN A 50 16.20 9.20 -12.63
C ASN A 50 16.49 10.41 -13.54
N CYS A 51 15.46 10.93 -14.21
CA CYS A 51 15.55 12.12 -15.05
C CYS A 51 15.11 13.38 -14.28
N LEU A 52 15.16 14.55 -14.92
CA LEU A 52 14.64 15.79 -14.36
C LEU A 52 13.58 16.37 -15.30
N PRO A 53 12.38 16.73 -14.82
CA PRO A 53 11.36 17.31 -15.66
C PRO A 53 11.81 18.68 -16.17
N ILE A 54 11.53 18.97 -17.44
CA ILE A 54 11.96 20.19 -18.12
C ILE A 54 10.73 20.97 -18.56
N ALA A 55 10.56 22.18 -18.04
CA ALA A 55 9.45 23.06 -18.42
C ALA A 55 9.72 23.91 -19.67
N ASN A 56 11.00 24.23 -19.94
CA ASN A 56 11.42 25.09 -21.04
C ASN A 56 12.37 24.36 -22.00
N ILE A 57 12.13 24.53 -23.30
CA ILE A 57 12.91 23.90 -24.38
C ILE A 57 14.39 24.32 -24.33
N GLU A 58 14.70 25.53 -23.86
CA GLU A 58 16.07 26.03 -23.72
C GLU A 58 16.91 25.27 -22.68
N HIS A 59 16.24 24.55 -21.76
CA HIS A 59 16.90 23.73 -20.75
C HIS A 59 17.01 22.26 -21.15
N PHE A 60 16.68 21.93 -22.41
CA PHE A 60 16.82 20.61 -22.99
C PHE A 60 18.30 20.34 -23.31
N ARG A 61 18.95 19.57 -22.45
CA ARG A 61 20.36 19.17 -22.56
C ARG A 61 20.48 17.66 -22.45
N GLU A 62 21.51 17.11 -23.06
CA GLU A 62 21.79 15.66 -23.06
C GLU A 62 21.90 15.09 -21.64
N ASP A 63 22.44 15.87 -20.70
CA ASP A 63 22.59 15.50 -19.28
C ASP A 63 21.27 15.12 -18.58
N LYS A 64 20.14 15.65 -19.09
CA LYS A 64 18.81 15.42 -18.53
C LYS A 64 18.03 14.32 -19.23
N LEU A 65 18.56 13.80 -20.33
CA LEU A 65 17.99 12.67 -21.05
C LEU A 65 18.43 11.36 -20.40
N ARG A 66 17.58 10.35 -20.53
CA ARG A 66 17.82 9.00 -20.02
C ARG A 66 17.47 8.00 -21.09
N PHE A 67 18.13 6.85 -21.03
CA PHE A 67 17.95 5.78 -21.99
C PHE A 67 17.13 4.66 -21.35
N ALA A 68 16.09 4.22 -22.05
CA ALA A 68 15.38 2.98 -21.77
C ALA A 68 15.65 2.00 -22.91
N SER A 69 15.94 0.74 -22.59
CA SER A 69 16.40 -0.23 -23.60
C SER A 69 15.23 -0.76 -24.45
N SER A 70 14.04 -0.88 -23.86
CA SER A 70 12.84 -1.30 -24.59
C SER A 70 11.61 -0.50 -24.18
N MET A 71 10.83 -0.11 -25.18
CA MET A 71 9.60 0.65 -25.02
C MET A 71 8.53 0.07 -25.95
N GLU A 72 7.40 -0.34 -25.38
CA GLU A 72 6.31 -0.98 -26.11
C GLU A 72 4.96 -0.33 -25.78
N GLU A 73 4.21 0.04 -26.82
CA GLU A 73 2.80 0.42 -26.66
C GLU A 73 1.93 -0.85 -26.75
N SER A 74 1.28 -1.20 -25.64
CA SER A 74 0.41 -2.37 -25.54
C SER A 74 -1.04 -1.90 -25.38
N SER A 75 -1.92 -2.31 -26.30
CA SER A 75 -3.36 -2.10 -26.17
C SER A 75 -3.93 -3.10 -25.17
N VAL A 76 -4.40 -2.62 -24.02
CA VAL A 76 -4.94 -3.46 -22.95
C VAL A 76 -6.39 -3.05 -22.68
N GLY A 77 -7.34 -3.89 -23.08
CA GLY A 77 -8.77 -3.58 -22.99
C GLY A 77 -9.15 -2.42 -23.92
N ASN A 78 -9.81 -1.40 -23.35
CA ASN A 78 -10.20 -0.18 -24.09
C ASN A 78 -9.13 0.93 -24.02
N GLY A 79 -8.05 0.71 -23.28
CA GLY A 79 -6.97 1.68 -23.08
C GLY A 79 -5.68 1.28 -23.78
N LYS A 80 -4.81 2.26 -23.99
CA LYS A 80 -3.44 2.03 -24.44
C LYS A 80 -2.49 2.27 -23.28
N ILE A 81 -1.54 1.37 -23.09
CA ILE A 81 -0.54 1.45 -22.03
C ILE A 81 0.83 1.45 -22.67
N VAL A 82 1.69 2.36 -22.24
CA VAL A 82 3.09 2.40 -22.62
C VAL A 82 3.89 1.67 -21.54
N LYS A 83 4.65 0.66 -21.96
CA LYS A 83 5.52 -0.11 -21.09
C LYS A 83 6.96 0.28 -21.36
N PHE A 84 7.67 0.59 -20.28
CA PHE A 84 9.11 0.80 -20.28
C PHE A 84 9.74 -0.45 -19.64
N THR A 85 10.60 -1.14 -20.37
CA THR A 85 11.29 -2.35 -19.90
C THR A 85 12.79 -2.18 -20.05
N GLU A 86 13.55 -2.91 -19.23
CA GLU A 86 15.03 -2.97 -19.31
C GLU A 86 15.70 -1.60 -19.13
N ILE A 87 15.36 -0.89 -18.04
CA ILE A 87 16.01 0.36 -17.65
C ILE A 87 17.26 0.02 -16.83
N GLU A 88 18.46 0.42 -17.31
CA GLU A 88 19.74 0.12 -16.63
C GLU A 88 19.85 0.82 -15.26
N ASP A 89 19.51 2.11 -15.21
CA ASP A 89 19.58 2.94 -13.99
C ASP A 89 18.17 3.19 -13.40
N MET A 90 17.42 2.11 -13.16
CA MET A 90 16.06 2.22 -12.62
C MET A 90 16.07 2.71 -11.17
N GLY A 91 15.24 3.72 -10.88
CA GLY A 91 14.95 4.13 -9.51
C GLY A 91 14.22 3.03 -8.71
N ARG A 92 14.07 3.25 -7.40
CA ARG A 92 13.33 2.32 -6.51
C ARG A 92 11.82 2.49 -6.67
N THR A 93 11.30 2.13 -7.84
CA THR A 93 9.87 2.18 -8.15
C THR A 93 9.38 0.83 -8.66
N THR A 94 8.10 0.58 -8.56
CA THR A 94 7.46 -0.64 -9.10
C THR A 94 6.06 -0.28 -9.53
N THR A 95 5.68 -0.67 -10.74
CA THR A 95 4.32 -0.48 -11.26
C THR A 95 3.59 -1.83 -11.26
N VAL A 96 2.41 -1.89 -10.65
CA VAL A 96 1.55 -3.08 -10.68
C VAL A 96 0.30 -2.76 -11.49
N LEU A 97 0.12 -3.44 -12.64
CA LEU A 97 -1.09 -3.32 -13.44
C LEU A 97 -2.15 -4.31 -12.97
N VAL A 98 -3.14 -3.82 -12.23
CA VAL A 98 -4.29 -4.62 -11.79
C VAL A 98 -5.40 -4.55 -12.84
N ARG A 99 -5.97 -5.71 -13.19
CA ARG A 99 -7.12 -5.80 -14.11
C ARG A 99 -8.27 -6.53 -13.43
N GLY A 100 -9.46 -5.94 -13.47
CA GLY A 100 -10.71 -6.52 -12.97
C GLY A 100 -11.80 -6.44 -14.03
N GLN A 101 -12.79 -7.34 -13.95
CA GLN A 101 -13.96 -7.34 -14.85
C GLN A 101 -15.01 -6.28 -14.45
N PHE A 102 -14.99 -5.81 -13.20
CA PHE A 102 -15.95 -4.83 -12.66
C PHE A 102 -15.23 -3.61 -12.03
N ILE A 103 -15.87 -2.45 -12.12
CA ILE A 103 -15.22 -1.12 -12.07
C ILE A 103 -14.79 -0.64 -10.67
N PRO A 104 -15.41 -1.00 -9.53
CA PRO A 104 -14.70 -0.81 -8.28
C PRO A 104 -13.88 -2.08 -8.03
N VAL A 105 -12.67 -2.12 -8.60
CA VAL A 105 -11.61 -2.90 -7.97
C VAL A 105 -11.54 -2.37 -6.53
N SER A 106 -11.86 -3.23 -5.56
CA SER A 106 -11.94 -2.78 -4.17
C SER A 106 -10.60 -2.14 -3.78
N PRO A 107 -10.61 -1.06 -2.96
CA PRO A 107 -9.38 -0.45 -2.47
C PRO A 107 -8.46 -1.48 -1.82
N ALA A 108 -9.00 -2.54 -1.22
CA ALA A 108 -8.23 -3.68 -0.69
C ALA A 108 -7.34 -4.43 -1.73
N ILE A 109 -7.68 -4.41 -3.02
CA ILE A 109 -6.83 -4.96 -4.09
C ILE A 109 -5.80 -3.91 -4.54
N LEU A 110 -6.20 -2.63 -4.58
CA LEU A 110 -5.32 -1.51 -4.95
C LEU A 110 -4.24 -1.25 -3.89
N GLU A 111 -4.55 -1.46 -2.62
CA GLU A 111 -3.66 -1.27 -1.47
C GLU A 111 -2.46 -2.22 -1.46
N GLY A 112 -2.46 -3.28 -2.26
CA GLY A 112 -1.40 -4.29 -2.44
C GLY A 112 -0.08 -4.11 -1.66
N PRO A 113 1.08 -3.92 -2.32
CA PRO A 113 2.38 -3.86 -1.64
C PRO A 113 2.60 -2.61 -0.77
N GLU A 114 1.82 -1.55 -0.99
CA GLU A 114 1.81 -0.33 -0.18
C GLU A 114 0.95 -0.45 1.07
N SER A 115 0.39 -1.63 1.33
CA SER A 115 -0.42 -1.86 2.51
C SER A 115 0.41 -1.54 3.75
N PRO A 116 -0.13 -0.79 4.73
CA PRO A 116 0.60 -0.39 5.93
C PRO A 116 1.24 -1.58 6.68
N TYR A 117 0.73 -2.79 6.46
CA TYR A 117 1.29 -4.03 7.00
C TYR A 117 2.69 -4.39 6.47
N SER A 118 3.02 -4.06 5.22
CA SER A 118 4.33 -4.37 4.63
C SER A 118 5.43 -3.51 5.25
N GLU A 119 5.17 -2.22 5.41
CA GLU A 119 6.09 -1.26 6.05
C GLU A 119 6.32 -1.61 7.53
N CYS A 120 5.27 -2.09 8.22
CA CYS A 120 5.39 -2.58 9.59
C CYS A 120 6.44 -3.68 9.75
N LEU A 121 6.53 -4.61 8.78
CA LEU A 121 7.50 -5.72 8.81
C LEU A 121 8.92 -5.27 8.48
N VAL A 122 9.07 -4.22 7.65
CA VAL A 122 10.39 -3.63 7.38
C VAL A 122 10.96 -2.99 8.65
N ASN A 123 10.12 -2.26 9.39
CA ASN A 123 10.53 -1.56 10.60
C ASN A 123 10.73 -2.49 11.81
N LYS A 124 9.80 -3.43 12.05
CA LYS A 124 9.92 -4.45 13.10
C LYS A 124 9.59 -5.83 12.54
N LYS A 125 10.63 -6.66 12.38
CA LYS A 125 10.56 -8.02 11.84
C LYS A 125 10.03 -9.06 12.86
N PHE A 126 8.93 -8.74 13.52
CA PHE A 126 8.27 -9.63 14.49
C PHE A 126 6.82 -9.85 14.10
N LEU A 127 6.43 -11.13 14.08
CA LEU A 127 5.07 -11.58 13.83
C LEU A 127 4.48 -12.16 15.11
N ILE A 128 3.21 -11.90 15.33
CA ILE A 128 2.43 -12.42 16.45
C ILE A 128 1.15 -13.08 15.93
N ALA A 129 0.52 -13.90 16.77
CA ALA A 129 -0.78 -14.48 16.46
C ALA A 129 -1.84 -13.38 16.20
N GLY A 130 -2.62 -13.55 15.13
CA GLY A 130 -3.73 -12.67 14.76
C GLY A 130 -5.07 -13.10 15.37
N GLY A 131 -6.16 -12.71 14.69
CA GLY A 131 -7.54 -13.18 14.95
C GLY A 131 -8.03 -13.07 16.40
N GLY A 132 -7.68 -11.95 17.06
CA GLY A 132 -8.11 -11.69 18.44
C GLY A 132 -7.49 -12.62 19.48
N ALA A 133 -6.47 -13.42 19.11
CA ALA A 133 -5.84 -14.32 20.05
C ALA A 133 -5.31 -13.54 21.27
N PRO A 134 -5.75 -13.88 22.49
CA PRO A 134 -5.32 -13.21 23.70
C PRO A 134 -3.84 -13.49 24.03
N LYS A 135 -3.16 -14.41 23.33
CA LYS A 135 -1.72 -14.63 23.52
C LYS A 135 -0.85 -13.58 22.83
N CYS A 136 -0.92 -12.36 23.33
CA CYS A 136 0.31 -11.70 23.74
C CYS A 136 0.51 -12.11 25.21
N PRO A 137 1.70 -12.53 25.66
CA PRO A 137 1.98 -12.70 27.10
C PRO A 137 1.43 -11.53 27.94
N GLY A 138 1.43 -10.33 27.34
CA GLY A 138 0.86 -9.08 27.82
C GLY A 138 -0.66 -8.89 27.91
N SER A 139 -1.55 -9.83 27.52
CA SER A 139 -3.02 -9.63 27.70
C SER A 139 -3.61 -10.43 28.86
N SER A 140 -3.02 -11.59 29.19
CA SER A 140 -3.24 -12.26 30.46
C SER A 140 -2.47 -11.61 31.62
N GLU A 141 -1.37 -10.91 31.31
CA GLU A 141 -0.58 -10.15 32.29
C GLU A 141 -1.38 -9.05 33.01
N PRO A 142 -2.11 -8.12 32.38
CA PRO A 142 -2.82 -7.07 33.12
C PRO A 142 -3.87 -7.67 34.08
N GLY A 143 -4.57 -8.74 33.68
CA GLY A 143 -5.47 -9.47 34.59
C GLY A 143 -4.75 -10.14 35.76
N GLN A 144 -3.56 -10.70 35.56
CA GLN A 144 -2.74 -11.30 36.63
C GLN A 144 -2.05 -10.24 37.50
N ASN A 145 -1.45 -9.22 36.89
CA ASN A 145 -0.83 -8.05 37.51
C ASN A 145 -1.86 -7.27 38.34
N SER A 146 -3.13 -7.21 37.91
CA SER A 146 -4.19 -6.59 38.72
C SER A 146 -4.37 -7.27 40.08
N LYS A 147 -4.09 -8.57 40.20
CA LYS A 147 -4.16 -9.32 41.47
C LYS A 147 -2.94 -9.07 42.37
N GLU A 148 -1.81 -8.67 41.79
CA GLU A 148 -0.60 -8.32 42.53
C GLU A 148 -0.63 -6.86 43.02
N LEU A 149 -1.28 -5.97 42.26
CA LEU A 149 -1.48 -4.58 42.60
C LEU A 149 -2.58 -4.41 43.67
N GLN A 150 -2.43 -3.41 44.55
CA GLN A 150 -3.41 -3.09 45.59
C GLN A 150 -4.04 -1.71 45.37
N GLY A 151 -5.29 -1.55 45.81
CA GLY A 151 -6.00 -0.27 45.75
C GLY A 151 -6.49 0.11 44.35
N MET A 152 -6.48 1.41 44.05
CA MET A 152 -7.04 1.97 42.80
C MET A 152 -6.39 1.44 41.51
N GLU A 153 -5.10 1.10 41.57
CA GLU A 153 -4.36 0.61 40.38
C GLU A 153 -4.79 -0.79 39.95
N SER A 154 -5.20 -1.63 40.90
CA SER A 154 -5.78 -2.95 40.62
C SER A 154 -7.05 -2.82 39.78
N TYR A 155 -7.96 -1.92 40.17
CA TYR A 155 -9.21 -1.69 39.45
C TYR A 155 -8.97 -1.15 38.04
N ARG A 156 -8.09 -0.16 37.86
CA ARG A 156 -7.79 0.40 36.53
C ARG A 156 -7.20 -0.65 35.59
N THR A 157 -6.26 -1.45 36.09
CA THR A 157 -5.62 -2.51 35.29
C THR A 157 -6.63 -3.60 34.92
N LYS A 158 -7.57 -3.91 35.82
CA LYS A 158 -8.65 -4.86 35.55
C LYS A 158 -9.60 -4.37 34.46
N GLU A 159 -10.10 -3.14 34.57
CA GLU A 159 -10.98 -2.52 33.55
C GLU A 159 -10.27 -2.43 32.20
N PHE A 160 -8.98 -2.12 32.18
CA PHE A 160 -8.17 -2.12 30.95
C PHE A 160 -8.06 -3.51 30.33
N ALA A 161 -7.90 -4.56 31.14
CA ALA A 161 -7.90 -5.95 30.65
C ALA A 161 -9.25 -6.34 30.04
N GLU A 162 -10.36 -6.00 30.71
CA GLU A 162 -11.73 -6.24 30.20
C GLU A 162 -11.99 -5.47 28.89
N ALA A 163 -11.50 -4.25 28.76
CA ALA A 163 -11.62 -3.47 27.53
C ALA A 163 -10.90 -4.12 26.33
N LEU A 164 -9.79 -4.82 26.55
CA LEU A 164 -9.08 -5.54 25.49
C LEU A 164 -9.83 -6.78 24.99
N GLU A 165 -10.75 -7.34 25.78
CA GLU A 165 -11.59 -8.49 25.38
C GLU A 165 -12.71 -8.12 24.40
N VAL A 166 -13.00 -6.82 24.21
CA VAL A 166 -13.98 -6.33 23.23
C VAL A 166 -13.60 -6.74 21.81
N ILE A 167 -12.31 -6.80 21.48
CA ILE A 167 -11.83 -7.14 20.12
C ILE A 167 -12.21 -8.58 19.74
N PRO A 168 -11.82 -9.63 20.50
CA PRO A 168 -12.24 -11.00 20.18
C PRO A 168 -13.75 -11.19 20.29
N TYR A 169 -14.43 -10.50 21.21
CA TYR A 169 -15.90 -10.54 21.30
C TYR A 169 -16.56 -10.08 20.00
N THR A 170 -16.17 -8.90 19.51
CA THR A 170 -16.71 -8.31 18.27
C THR A 170 -16.38 -9.17 17.06
N LEU A 171 -15.18 -9.76 17.00
CA LEU A 171 -14.79 -10.66 15.91
C LEU A 171 -15.67 -11.91 15.84
N ALA A 172 -16.01 -12.47 16.99
CA ALA A 172 -16.88 -13.64 17.01
C ALA A 172 -18.34 -13.32 16.77
N GLU A 173 -18.83 -12.19 17.28
CA GLU A 173 -20.18 -11.72 16.96
C GLU A 173 -20.34 -11.56 15.45
N ASN A 174 -19.37 -10.91 14.79
CA ASN A 174 -19.32 -10.79 13.32
C ASN A 174 -19.17 -12.14 12.62
N ALA A 175 -18.52 -13.12 13.24
CA ALA A 175 -18.40 -14.49 12.73
C ALA A 175 -19.60 -15.39 13.09
N SER A 176 -20.66 -14.85 13.72
CA SER A 176 -21.81 -15.61 14.23
C SER A 176 -21.43 -16.77 15.16
N LEU A 177 -20.33 -16.59 15.91
CA LEU A 177 -19.83 -17.54 16.90
C LEU A 177 -20.41 -17.19 18.28
N ASN A 178 -20.50 -18.20 19.16
CA ASN A 178 -20.93 -17.97 20.53
C ASN A 178 -19.90 -17.09 21.28
N SER A 179 -20.25 -15.82 21.47
CA SER A 179 -19.38 -14.79 22.03
C SER A 179 -19.01 -15.02 23.50
N ILE A 180 -19.82 -15.80 24.23
CA ILE A 180 -19.60 -16.14 25.64
C ILE A 180 -18.50 -17.21 25.80
N ALA A 181 -18.26 -18.04 24.77
CA ALA A 181 -17.33 -19.16 24.85
C ALA A 181 -15.86 -18.79 24.51
N ILE A 182 -15.55 -17.52 24.26
CA ILE A 182 -14.26 -17.06 23.70
C ILE A 182 -13.16 -16.87 24.75
N VAL A 183 -13.40 -17.30 25.98
CA VAL A 183 -12.43 -17.17 27.09
C VAL A 183 -11.27 -18.18 26.98
N THR A 184 -10.81 -18.52 25.78
CA THR A 184 -9.79 -19.55 25.56
C THR A 184 -8.56 -19.01 24.85
N MET A 185 -7.40 -19.61 25.12
CA MET A 185 -6.08 -19.23 24.57
C MET A 185 -5.95 -19.42 23.04
N LEU A 186 -7.03 -19.79 22.37
CA LEU A 186 -7.12 -20.07 20.95
C LEU A 186 -7.81 -18.88 20.27
N GLY A 187 -7.34 -18.51 19.09
CA GLY A 187 -7.91 -17.36 18.38
C GLY A 187 -9.07 -17.75 17.48
N ILE A 188 -9.78 -16.74 16.97
CA ILE A 188 -10.95 -16.90 16.11
C ILE A 188 -10.53 -17.01 14.65
N ASN A 189 -10.82 -18.15 14.02
CA ASN A 189 -10.69 -18.31 12.58
C ASN A 189 -12.02 -17.97 11.90
N VAL A 190 -12.13 -16.74 11.39
CA VAL A 190 -13.33 -16.24 10.73
C VAL A 190 -13.68 -17.04 9.46
N ARG A 191 -12.69 -17.62 8.77
CA ARG A 191 -12.92 -18.41 7.54
C ARG A 191 -13.60 -19.75 7.83
N LYS A 192 -13.24 -20.38 8.95
CA LYS A 192 -13.81 -21.65 9.38
C LYS A 192 -15.01 -21.47 10.33
N GLY A 193 -15.20 -20.26 10.87
CA GLY A 193 -16.19 -19.99 11.91
C GLY A 193 -15.95 -20.86 13.14
N GLN A 194 -14.69 -21.06 13.53
CA GLN A 194 -14.30 -21.92 14.65
C GLN A 194 -13.12 -21.33 15.41
N ILE A 195 -13.01 -21.69 16.68
CA ILE A 195 -11.87 -21.37 17.53
C ILE A 195 -10.78 -22.42 17.26
N THR A 196 -9.64 -22.02 16.71
CA THR A 196 -8.52 -22.92 16.37
C THR A 196 -7.17 -22.34 16.78
N ASN A 197 -6.11 -23.14 16.68
CA ASN A 197 -4.76 -22.61 16.83
C ASN A 197 -4.40 -21.75 15.61
N ILE A 198 -4.55 -20.44 15.77
CA ILE A 198 -4.30 -19.43 14.75
C ILE A 198 -2.86 -19.45 14.22
N LEU A 199 -1.88 -19.85 15.04
CA LEU A 199 -0.50 -19.98 14.61
C LEU A 199 -0.30 -21.16 13.64
N GLU A 200 -0.95 -22.29 13.90
CA GLU A 200 -0.92 -23.46 13.01
C GLU A 200 -1.63 -23.17 11.68
N GLU A 201 -2.64 -22.30 11.70
CA GLU A 201 -3.38 -21.85 10.51
C GLU A 201 -2.67 -20.71 9.76
N ASN A 202 -1.46 -20.30 10.16
CA ASN A 202 -0.69 -19.20 9.58
C ASN A 202 -1.42 -17.84 9.58
N ILE A 203 -2.32 -17.62 10.54
CA ILE A 203 -3.02 -16.34 10.70
C ILE A 203 -2.16 -15.46 11.64
N VAL A 204 -1.26 -14.69 11.05
CA VAL A 204 -0.31 -13.84 11.79
C VAL A 204 -0.48 -12.37 11.43
N GLN A 205 -0.07 -11.50 12.36
CA GLN A 205 -0.04 -10.06 12.15
C GLN A 205 1.29 -9.46 12.63
N PRO A 206 1.73 -8.32 12.06
CA PRO A 206 2.94 -7.64 12.53
C PRO A 206 2.77 -7.11 13.97
N LEU A 207 3.80 -7.27 14.80
CA LEU A 207 3.80 -6.76 16.18
C LEU A 207 3.60 -5.24 16.25
N LEU A 208 4.15 -4.51 15.26
CA LEU A 208 4.10 -3.05 15.25
C LEU A 208 2.66 -2.54 15.21
N VAL A 209 1.76 -3.21 14.49
CA VAL A 209 0.34 -2.84 14.40
C VAL A 209 -0.27 -2.88 15.79
N ARG A 210 -0.17 -4.01 16.49
CA ARG A 210 -0.76 -4.17 17.83
C ARG A 210 -0.18 -3.20 18.85
N THR A 211 1.14 -2.99 18.82
CA THR A 211 1.80 -2.06 19.75
C THR A 211 1.31 -0.63 19.51
N SER A 212 1.30 -0.19 18.25
CA SER A 212 0.88 1.17 17.88
C SER A 212 -0.59 1.40 18.17
N THR A 213 -1.45 0.41 17.93
CA THR A 213 -2.87 0.49 18.28
C THR A 213 -3.08 0.65 19.79
N ILE A 214 -2.38 -0.14 20.62
CA ILE A 214 -2.50 -0.06 22.07
C ILE A 214 -1.96 1.28 22.58
N THR A 215 -0.82 1.76 22.08
CA THR A 215 -0.27 3.06 22.50
C THR A 215 -1.19 4.21 22.12
N LEU A 216 -1.69 4.24 20.88
CA LEU A 216 -2.59 5.29 20.41
C LEU A 216 -3.97 5.25 21.07
N ALA A 217 -4.43 4.07 21.51
CA ALA A 217 -5.69 3.94 22.23
C ALA A 217 -5.56 4.27 23.72
N ALA A 218 -4.35 4.21 24.28
CA ALA A 218 -4.06 4.52 25.68
C ALA A 218 -3.59 5.96 25.91
N GLU A 219 -3.08 6.65 24.88
CA GLU A 219 -2.80 8.09 24.84
C GLU A 219 -4.10 8.93 24.84
#